data_AF-A0A7S2AUT6-F1
#
_entry.id   AF-A0A7S2AUT6-F1
#
_cell.length_a   1.000
_cell.length_b   1.000
_cell.length_c   1.000
_cell.angle_alpha   90.00
_cell.angle_beta   90.00
_cell.angle_gamma   90.00
#
_symmetry.space_group_name_H-M   'P 1'
#
loop_
_entity.id
_entity.type
_entity.pdbx_description
1 polymer ?
#
loop_
_entity_poly.entity_id
_entity_poly.type
_entity_poly.pdbx_seq_one_letter_code
_entity_poly.pdbx_strand_id
1 'polypeptide(L)'
;ARATEVLRDFYTKAAEASFVQSGKGRKAGALLRNEASHGGKAPYKGLQDSSTGVLGVLEVILSDFVRLESETTQAEEMAAAAHQRFMDESNESAAVKETAVEHKTSKKALTDEKARSTKKELELTQEELDRALDYHDKLKEQCVDAGMSFEERTKAREAEIQSLKEALAILNQEDLA
;
A
#
# COMPACT_ATOMS: atom_id res chain seq x y z
N ALA A 1 -35.77 -14.87 29.49
CA ALA A 1 -36.97 -14.13 29.93
C ALA A 1 -38.16 -15.03 30.25
N ARG A 2 -38.72 -15.78 29.28
CA ARG A 2 -39.92 -16.61 29.51
C ARG A 2 -39.78 -17.67 30.62
N ALA A 3 -38.61 -18.26 30.79
CA ALA A 3 -38.38 -19.30 31.80
C ALA A 3 -38.41 -18.76 33.25
N THR A 4 -37.81 -17.59 33.51
CA THR A 4 -37.83 -16.94 34.83
C THR A 4 -39.22 -16.39 35.16
N GLU A 5 -39.98 -15.95 34.15
CA GLU A 5 -41.37 -15.52 34.28
C GLU A 5 -42.29 -16.68 34.68
N VAL A 6 -42.19 -17.83 33.99
CA VAL A 6 -42.93 -19.05 34.35
C VAL A 6 -42.58 -19.55 35.75
N LEU A 7 -41.31 -19.44 36.15
CA LEU A 7 -40.87 -19.81 37.50
C LEU A 7 -41.42 -18.85 38.57
N ARG A 8 -41.40 -17.53 38.31
CA ARG A 8 -42.03 -16.54 39.20
C ARG A 8 -43.53 -16.81 39.36
N ASP A 9 -44.23 -17.07 38.27
CA ASP A 9 -45.66 -17.42 38.26
C ASP A 9 -45.97 -18.72 39.03
N PHE A 10 -45.06 -19.69 39.01
CA PHE A 10 -45.20 -20.92 39.79
C PHE A 10 -45.09 -20.66 41.29
N TYR A 11 -44.08 -19.88 41.72
CA TYR A 11 -43.88 -19.58 43.13
C TYR A 11 -44.95 -18.67 43.72
N THR A 12 -45.47 -17.70 42.94
CA THR A 12 -46.59 -16.83 43.36
C THR A 12 -47.88 -17.62 43.54
N LYS A 13 -48.25 -18.48 42.59
CA LYS A 13 -49.44 -19.35 42.69
C LYS A 13 -49.32 -20.34 43.86
N ALA A 14 -48.13 -20.88 44.11
CA ALA A 14 -47.89 -21.77 45.25
C ALA A 14 -47.98 -21.04 46.61
N ALA A 15 -47.66 -19.75 46.67
CA ALA A 15 -47.81 -18.91 47.86
C ALA A 15 -49.28 -18.55 48.14
N GLU A 16 -50.05 -18.19 47.11
CA GLU A 16 -51.49 -17.90 47.22
C GLU A 16 -52.30 -19.12 47.69
N ALA A 17 -51.95 -20.32 47.22
CA ALA A 17 -52.56 -21.57 47.69
C ALA A 17 -52.34 -21.81 49.20
N SER A 18 -51.23 -21.32 49.77
CA SER A 18 -50.96 -21.38 51.23
C SER A 18 -51.77 -20.33 52.01
N PHE A 19 -52.14 -19.20 51.42
CA PHE A 19 -52.94 -18.16 52.07
C PHE A 19 -54.42 -18.56 52.22
N VAL A 20 -54.98 -19.20 51.19
CA VAL A 20 -56.37 -19.70 51.18
C VAL A 20 -56.62 -20.76 52.27
N GLN A 21 -55.59 -21.49 52.70
CA GLN A 21 -55.72 -22.52 53.72
C GLN A 21 -55.59 -21.98 55.17
N SER A 22 -55.11 -20.75 55.36
CA SER A 22 -54.95 -20.11 56.69
C SER A 22 -56.14 -19.21 57.07
N GLY A 23 -56.97 -18.83 56.09
CA GLY A 23 -58.20 -18.05 56.29
C GLY A 23 -59.33 -18.89 56.88
N LYS A 24 -59.41 -18.97 58.22
CA LYS A 24 -60.59 -19.47 58.92
C LYS A 24 -61.77 -18.50 58.71
N GLY A 25 -62.65 -18.81 57.77
CA GLY A 25 -64.06 -18.39 57.79
C GLY A 25 -64.54 -17.57 56.60
N ARG A 26 -65.21 -18.23 55.64
CA ARG A 26 -66.67 -18.13 55.39
C ARG A 26 -67.03 -18.84 54.09
N LYS A 27 -68.17 -19.54 54.13
CA LYS A 27 -68.72 -20.38 53.07
C LYS A 27 -69.28 -19.55 51.91
N ALA A 28 -68.97 -19.93 50.68
CA ALA A 28 -69.88 -20.03 49.52
C ALA A 28 -69.09 -20.49 48.28
N GLY A 29 -69.55 -21.54 47.59
CA GLY A 29 -68.96 -22.01 46.32
C GLY A 29 -68.56 -23.48 46.33
N ALA A 30 -69.54 -24.37 46.50
CA ALA A 30 -69.37 -25.80 46.23
C ALA A 30 -69.56 -26.06 44.73
N LEU A 31 -68.46 -26.08 43.96
CA LEU A 31 -68.34 -26.85 42.73
C LEU A 31 -66.85 -26.91 42.34
N LEU A 32 -66.34 -28.09 41.99
CA LEU A 32 -64.93 -28.43 41.70
C LEU A 32 -64.07 -28.78 42.93
N ARG A 33 -64.50 -29.84 43.65
CA ARG A 33 -63.63 -30.61 44.54
C ARG A 33 -63.65 -32.08 44.11
N ASN A 34 -62.78 -32.42 43.17
CA ASN A 34 -62.34 -33.77 42.81
C ASN A 34 -61.04 -33.54 42.03
N GLU A 35 -59.82 -33.91 42.44
CA GLU A 35 -59.34 -35.02 43.25
C GLU A 35 -58.01 -34.63 43.94
N ALA A 36 -57.80 -35.06 45.19
CA ALA A 36 -56.49 -35.43 45.76
C ALA A 36 -56.67 -35.82 47.23
N SER A 37 -57.31 -36.97 47.47
CA SER A 37 -57.27 -37.63 48.78
C SER A 37 -56.34 -38.84 48.68
N HIS A 38 -55.03 -38.62 48.80
CA HIS A 38 -54.05 -39.67 49.07
C HIS A 38 -53.00 -39.13 50.07
N GLY A 39 -53.17 -39.50 51.35
CA GLY A 39 -52.15 -39.37 52.40
C GLY A 39 -51.99 -37.97 53.01
N GLY A 40 -52.17 -37.86 54.33
CA GLY A 40 -52.08 -36.61 55.09
C GLY A 40 -50.69 -35.97 55.09
N LYS A 41 -50.34 -35.25 54.03
CA LYS A 41 -49.27 -34.25 54.01
C LYS A 41 -49.88 -32.94 53.49
N ALA A 42 -49.54 -31.83 54.13
CA ALA A 42 -49.96 -30.50 53.67
C ALA A 42 -49.64 -30.32 52.18
N PRO A 43 -50.46 -29.60 51.40
CA PRO A 43 -50.16 -29.34 50.00
C PRO A 43 -48.75 -28.77 49.86
N TYR A 44 -47.96 -29.30 48.93
CA TYR A 44 -46.57 -28.91 48.72
C TYR A 44 -46.51 -27.41 48.42
N LYS A 45 -45.93 -26.64 49.35
CA LYS A 45 -45.92 -25.16 49.28
C LYS A 45 -44.81 -24.61 48.37
N GLY A 46 -44.08 -25.49 47.67
CA GLY A 46 -43.02 -25.06 46.75
C GLY A 46 -41.74 -24.58 47.44
N LEU A 47 -41.45 -24.96 48.70
CA LEU A 47 -40.24 -24.53 49.42
C LEU A 47 -39.97 -23.01 49.25
N GLN A 48 -40.96 -22.19 49.59
CA GLN A 48 -40.96 -20.74 49.37
C GLN A 48 -39.66 -20.06 49.85
N ASP A 49 -39.10 -20.50 50.97
CA ASP A 49 -37.87 -19.94 51.56
C ASP A 49 -36.63 -20.12 50.65
N SER A 50 -36.62 -21.13 49.76
CA SER A 50 -35.52 -21.38 48.81
C SER A 50 -35.75 -20.74 47.43
N SER A 51 -36.97 -20.26 47.15
CA SER A 51 -37.35 -19.68 45.86
C SER A 51 -36.55 -18.41 45.53
N THR A 52 -36.40 -17.52 46.52
CA THR A 52 -35.73 -16.22 46.36
C THR A 52 -34.25 -16.38 45.98
N GLY A 53 -33.56 -17.36 46.56
CA GLY A 53 -32.15 -17.63 46.23
C GLY A 53 -31.97 -18.16 44.81
N VAL A 54 -32.80 -19.13 44.40
CA VAL A 54 -32.71 -19.73 43.06
C VAL A 54 -33.11 -18.73 41.97
N LEU A 55 -34.16 -17.93 42.18
CA LEU A 55 -34.55 -16.87 41.25
C LEU A 55 -33.48 -15.78 41.15
N GLY A 56 -32.88 -15.38 42.28
CA GLY A 56 -31.78 -14.40 42.30
C GLY A 56 -30.56 -14.88 41.51
N VAL A 57 -30.16 -16.15 41.67
CA VAL A 57 -29.04 -16.73 40.89
C VAL A 57 -29.38 -16.79 39.39
N LEU A 58 -30.61 -17.17 39.02
CA LEU A 58 -31.04 -17.19 37.62
C LEU A 58 -31.10 -15.79 36.99
N GLU A 59 -31.43 -14.76 37.76
CA GLU A 59 -31.43 -13.36 37.30
C GLU A 59 -30.01 -12.82 37.11
N VAL A 60 -29.08 -13.15 38.01
CA VAL A 60 -27.65 -12.83 37.84
C VAL A 60 -27.09 -13.52 36.61
N ILE A 61 -27.34 -14.82 36.45
CA ILE A 61 -26.91 -15.59 35.28
C ILE A 61 -27.47 -14.98 33.98
N LEU A 62 -28.75 -14.59 33.97
CA LEU A 62 -29.36 -13.95 32.81
C LEU A 62 -28.69 -12.61 32.49
N SER A 63 -28.42 -11.78 33.51
CA SER A 63 -27.71 -10.51 33.35
C SER A 63 -26.29 -10.72 32.79
N ASP A 64 -25.59 -11.75 33.27
CA ASP A 64 -24.26 -12.08 32.77
C ASP A 64 -24.29 -12.56 31.32
N PHE A 65 -25.29 -13.35 30.90
CA PHE A 65 -25.43 -13.73 29.49
C PHE A 65 -25.73 -12.54 28.58
N VAL A 66 -26.61 -11.63 28.99
CA VAL A 66 -26.91 -10.42 28.22
C VAL A 66 -25.67 -9.54 28.09
N ARG A 67 -24.91 -9.38 29.18
CA ARG A 67 -23.66 -8.63 29.16
C ARG A 67 -22.61 -9.31 28.28
N LEU A 68 -22.43 -10.62 28.41
CA LEU A 68 -21.49 -11.40 27.63
C LEU A 68 -21.82 -11.35 26.13
N GLU A 69 -23.10 -11.46 25.77
CA GLU A 69 -23.56 -11.31 24.39
C GLU A 69 -23.19 -9.92 23.85
N SER A 70 -23.55 -8.85 24.56
CA SER A 70 -23.24 -7.48 24.11
C SER A 70 -21.73 -7.21 24.00
N GLU A 71 -20.93 -7.64 24.99
CA GLU A 71 -19.48 -7.44 25.00
C GLU A 71 -18.82 -8.24 23.86
N THR A 72 -19.24 -9.49 23.65
CA THR A 72 -18.67 -10.37 22.61
C THR A 72 -19.05 -9.87 21.22
N THR A 73 -20.32 -9.51 20.99
CA THR A 73 -20.76 -8.99 19.69
C THR A 73 -20.01 -7.69 19.34
N GLN A 74 -19.86 -6.76 20.29
CA GLN A 74 -19.07 -5.55 20.03
C GLN A 74 -17.60 -5.87 19.77
N ALA A 75 -16.99 -6.78 20.53
CA ALA A 75 -15.60 -7.17 20.33
C ALA A 75 -15.39 -7.82 18.95
N GLU A 76 -16.29 -8.70 18.52
CA GLU A 76 -16.26 -9.34 17.21
C GLU A 76 -16.45 -8.34 16.08
N GLU A 77 -17.42 -7.42 16.18
CA GLU A 77 -17.63 -6.36 15.20
C GLU A 77 -16.41 -5.44 15.07
N MET A 78 -15.83 -5.01 16.21
CA MET A 78 -14.62 -4.19 16.21
C MET A 78 -13.42 -4.94 15.62
N ALA A 79 -13.24 -6.21 15.97
CA ALA A 79 -12.15 -7.03 15.45
C ALA A 79 -12.29 -7.24 13.92
N ALA A 80 -13.51 -7.52 13.45
CA ALA A 80 -13.79 -7.67 12.02
C ALA A 80 -13.54 -6.35 11.26
N ALA A 81 -14.00 -5.22 11.80
CA ALA A 81 -13.77 -3.91 11.20
C ALA A 81 -12.28 -3.52 11.18
N ALA A 82 -11.55 -3.79 12.27
CA ALA A 82 -10.11 -3.53 12.35
C ALA A 82 -9.33 -4.41 11.38
N HIS A 83 -9.67 -5.70 11.27
CA HIS A 83 -9.06 -6.61 10.32
C HIS A 83 -9.32 -6.18 8.88
N GLN A 84 -10.57 -5.82 8.55
CA GLN A 84 -10.92 -5.35 7.21
C GLN A 84 -10.12 -4.10 6.84
N ARG A 85 -10.08 -3.09 7.72
CA ARG A 85 -9.28 -1.88 7.51
C ARG A 85 -7.81 -2.19 7.32
N PHE A 86 -7.24 -3.03 8.19
CA PHE A 86 -5.84 -3.42 8.08
C PHE A 86 -5.52 -4.11 6.76
N MET A 87 -6.39 -5.02 6.31
CA MET A 87 -6.22 -5.70 5.03
C MET A 87 -6.32 -4.73 3.86
N ASP A 88 -7.29 -3.82 3.87
CA ASP A 88 -7.48 -2.83 2.81
C ASP A 88 -6.27 -1.89 2.72
N GLU A 89 -5.84 -1.31 3.86
CA GLU A 89 -4.65 -0.44 3.93
C GLU A 89 -3.36 -1.18 3.54
N SER A 90 -3.22 -2.43 3.96
CA SER A 90 -2.03 -3.24 3.65
C SER A 90 -1.98 -3.59 2.15
N ASN A 91 -3.11 -3.97 1.56
CA ASN A 91 -3.21 -4.29 0.15
C ASN A 91 -2.97 -3.06 -0.72
N GLU A 92 -3.55 -1.91 -0.37
CA GLU A 92 -3.27 -0.64 -1.04
C GLU A 92 -1.79 -0.28 -0.94
N SER A 93 -1.21 -0.36 0.27
CA SER A 93 0.20 -0.08 0.49
C SER A 93 1.11 -1.01 -0.31
N ALA A 94 0.77 -2.29 -0.40
CA ALA A 94 1.51 -3.27 -1.17
C ALA A 94 1.48 -2.92 -2.67
N ALA A 95 0.29 -2.65 -3.23
CA ALA A 95 0.14 -2.30 -4.64
C ALA A 95 0.89 -1.01 -5.01
N VAL A 96 0.81 0.02 -4.17
CA VAL A 96 1.55 1.28 -4.38
C VAL A 96 3.06 1.05 -4.31
N LYS A 97 3.54 0.22 -3.38
CA LYS A 97 4.97 -0.09 -3.26
C LYS A 97 5.48 -0.93 -4.42
N GLU A 98 4.70 -1.90 -4.89
CA GLU A 98 5.05 -2.76 -6.03
C GLU A 98 5.20 -1.92 -7.31
N THR A 99 4.19 -1.11 -7.63
CA THR A 99 4.26 -0.18 -8.78
C THR A 99 5.42 0.82 -8.64
N ALA A 100 5.69 1.33 -7.43
CA ALA A 100 6.83 2.21 -7.19
C ALA A 100 8.18 1.51 -7.41
N VAL A 101 8.30 0.23 -7.04
CA VAL A 101 9.50 -0.58 -7.28
C VAL A 101 9.71 -0.80 -8.78
N GLU A 102 8.67 -1.16 -9.53
CA GLU A 102 8.74 -1.32 -10.97
C GLU A 102 9.18 -0.03 -11.67
N HIS A 103 8.51 1.08 -11.37
CA HIS A 103 8.85 2.39 -11.95
C HIS A 103 10.28 2.82 -11.61
N LYS A 104 10.73 2.65 -10.36
CA LYS A 104 12.09 3.00 -9.95
C LYS A 104 13.13 2.10 -10.61
N THR A 105 12.83 0.82 -10.75
CA THR A 105 13.73 -0.15 -11.41
C THR A 105 13.89 0.16 -12.89
N SER A 106 12.78 0.42 -13.59
CA SER A 106 12.79 0.85 -14.99
C SER A 106 13.55 2.18 -15.17
N LYS A 107 13.26 3.17 -14.33
CA LYS A 107 13.97 4.47 -14.36
C LYS A 107 15.47 4.32 -14.09
N LYS A 108 15.86 3.45 -13.16
CA LYS A 108 17.27 3.14 -12.91
C LYS A 108 17.93 2.57 -14.15
N ALA A 109 17.33 1.56 -14.78
CA ALA A 109 17.89 0.95 -15.99
C ALA A 109 18.08 1.97 -17.13
N LEU A 110 17.06 2.80 -17.39
CA LEU A 110 17.14 3.87 -18.40
C LEU A 110 18.22 4.91 -18.08
N THR A 111 18.34 5.28 -16.80
CA THR A 111 19.34 6.27 -16.38
C THR A 111 20.76 5.69 -16.46
N ASP A 112 20.94 4.43 -16.09
CA ASP A 112 22.22 3.73 -16.18
C ASP A 112 22.65 3.56 -17.65
N GLU A 113 21.72 3.24 -18.54
CA GLU A 113 21.96 3.18 -19.99
C GLU A 113 22.38 4.54 -20.53
N LYS A 114 21.62 5.59 -20.23
CA LYS A 114 21.94 6.97 -20.65
C LYS A 114 23.30 7.43 -20.11
N ALA A 115 23.62 7.11 -18.86
CA ALA A 115 24.92 7.45 -18.28
C ALA A 115 26.07 6.76 -19.04
N ARG A 116 25.90 5.48 -19.40
CA ARG A 116 26.89 4.74 -20.21
C ARG A 116 27.02 5.32 -21.61
N SER A 117 25.91 5.61 -22.28
CA SER A 117 25.92 6.16 -23.64
C SER A 117 26.58 7.54 -23.67
N THR A 118 26.17 8.44 -22.78
CA THR A 118 26.74 9.79 -22.68
C THR A 118 28.23 9.75 -22.32
N LYS A 119 28.66 8.82 -21.46
CA LYS A 119 30.09 8.66 -21.17
C LYS A 119 30.89 8.24 -22.41
N LYS A 120 30.38 7.27 -23.16
CA LYS A 120 31.01 6.83 -24.42
C LYS A 120 31.03 7.94 -25.46
N GLU A 121 29.92 8.68 -25.61
CA GLU A 121 29.84 9.83 -26.50
C GLU A 121 30.86 10.90 -26.12
N LEU A 122 31.02 11.20 -24.82
CA LEU A 122 32.01 12.15 -24.33
C LEU A 122 33.45 11.72 -24.66
N GLU A 123 33.78 10.44 -24.46
CA GLU A 123 35.10 9.91 -24.81
C GLU A 123 35.38 10.04 -26.32
N LEU A 124 34.40 9.67 -27.16
CA LEU A 124 34.54 9.75 -28.62
C LEU A 124 34.63 11.21 -29.12
N THR A 125 33.83 12.13 -28.58
CA THR A 125 33.86 13.53 -28.98
C THR A 125 35.14 14.22 -28.51
N GLN A 126 35.69 13.81 -27.36
CA GLN A 126 37.01 14.29 -26.92
C GLN A 126 38.11 13.82 -27.87
N GLU A 127 38.12 12.53 -28.26
CA GLU A 127 39.08 12.03 -29.25
C GLU A 127 38.95 12.73 -30.60
N GLU A 128 37.73 13.04 -31.05
CA GLU A 128 37.49 13.80 -32.27
C GLU A 128 38.00 15.24 -32.15
N LEU A 129 37.75 15.89 -31.01
CA LEU A 129 38.25 17.24 -30.73
C LEU A 129 39.78 17.27 -30.73
N ASP A 130 40.43 16.32 -30.06
CA ASP A 130 41.89 16.23 -29.99
C ASP A 130 42.48 16.04 -31.40
N ARG A 131 41.90 15.15 -32.21
CA ARG A 131 42.30 14.99 -33.63
C ARG A 131 42.08 16.25 -34.46
N ALA A 132 40.98 16.97 -34.25
CA ALA A 132 40.70 18.21 -34.96
C ALA A 132 41.70 19.31 -34.59
N LEU A 133 42.10 19.40 -33.31
CA LEU A 133 43.12 20.34 -32.84
C LEU A 133 44.50 20.00 -33.43
N ASP A 134 44.90 18.73 -33.43
CA ASP A 134 46.14 18.28 -34.07
C ASP A 134 46.19 18.63 -35.56
N TYR A 135 45.08 18.43 -36.27
CA TYR A 135 44.99 18.77 -37.69
C TYR A 135 45.02 20.28 -37.91
N HIS A 136 44.33 21.04 -37.06
CA HIS A 136 44.32 22.49 -37.11
C HIS A 136 45.71 23.08 -36.87
N ASP A 137 46.50 22.53 -35.95
CA ASP A 137 47.86 23.02 -35.70
C ASP A 137 48.80 22.75 -36.89
N LYS A 138 48.66 21.61 -37.58
CA LYS A 138 49.37 21.35 -38.86
C LYS A 138 48.98 22.36 -39.94
N LEU A 139 47.69 22.71 -40.01
CA LEU A 139 47.18 23.70 -40.95
C LEU A 139 47.67 25.12 -40.64
N LYS A 140 47.83 25.49 -39.36
CA LYS A 140 48.35 26.81 -39.00
C LYS A 140 49.73 27.06 -39.61
N GLU A 141 50.63 26.09 -39.53
CA GLU A 141 51.96 26.21 -40.14
C GLU A 141 51.87 26.41 -41.66
N GLN A 142 50.97 25.68 -42.33
CA GLN A 142 50.80 25.78 -43.79
C GLN A 142 50.07 27.06 -44.24
N CYS A 143 49.16 27.59 -43.43
CA CYS A 143 48.25 28.67 -43.84
C CYS A 143 48.57 30.03 -43.25
N VAL A 144 49.23 30.10 -42.08
CA VAL A 144 49.37 31.36 -41.32
C VAL A 144 50.79 31.94 -41.42
N ASP A 145 51.81 31.16 -41.80
CA ASP A 145 53.18 31.65 -41.90
C ASP A 145 53.78 31.55 -43.30
N ALA A 146 53.31 32.39 -44.23
CA ALA A 146 54.03 32.58 -45.49
C ALA A 146 55.14 33.62 -45.37
N GLY A 147 55.13 34.51 -44.35
CA GLY A 147 56.09 35.61 -44.15
C GLY A 147 56.26 36.62 -45.31
N MET A 148 55.75 36.29 -46.49
CA MET A 148 55.94 36.97 -47.76
C MET A 148 54.66 37.73 -48.09
N SER A 149 54.82 39.00 -48.37
CA SER A 149 53.76 39.83 -48.90
C SER A 149 53.25 39.26 -50.24
N PHE A 150 52.00 39.55 -50.59
CA PHE A 150 51.43 39.15 -51.87
C PHE A 150 52.33 39.59 -53.06
N GLU A 151 52.97 40.74 -52.93
CA GLU A 151 53.86 41.33 -53.93
C GLU A 151 55.16 40.51 -54.08
N GLU A 152 55.80 40.14 -52.97
CA GLU A 152 56.98 39.25 -52.98
C GLU A 152 56.69 37.88 -53.56
N ARG A 153 55.53 37.29 -53.22
CA ARG A 153 55.10 36.01 -53.82
C ARG A 153 54.87 36.14 -55.32
N THR A 154 54.29 37.26 -55.77
CA THR A 154 54.01 37.49 -57.18
C THR A 154 55.31 37.63 -57.96
N LYS A 155 56.26 38.42 -57.44
CA LYS A 155 57.58 38.60 -58.04
C LYS A 155 58.39 37.30 -58.09
N ALA A 156 58.39 36.50 -57.02
CA ALA A 156 59.05 35.19 -57.00
C ALA A 156 58.47 34.24 -58.06
N ARG A 157 57.14 34.23 -58.20
CA ARG A 157 56.43 33.40 -59.18
C ARG A 157 56.68 33.85 -60.62
N GLU A 158 56.75 35.17 -60.86
CA GLU A 158 57.13 35.71 -62.17
C GLU A 158 58.57 35.35 -62.54
N ALA A 159 59.51 35.42 -61.60
CA ALA A 159 60.88 35.01 -61.81
C ALA A 159 61.01 33.51 -62.11
N GLU A 160 60.25 32.66 -61.40
CA GLU A 160 60.18 31.22 -61.66
C GLU A 160 59.59 30.93 -63.05
N ILE A 161 58.49 31.60 -63.44
CA ILE A 161 57.89 31.46 -64.78
C ILE A 161 58.89 31.85 -65.86
N GLN A 162 59.66 32.92 -65.66
CA GLN A 162 60.65 33.36 -66.63
C GLN A 162 61.78 32.34 -66.77
N SER A 163 62.31 31.82 -65.66
CA SER A 163 63.32 30.75 -65.68
C SER A 163 62.80 29.47 -66.35
N LEU A 164 61.55 29.09 -66.10
CA LEU A 164 60.93 27.93 -66.76
C LEU A 164 60.75 28.15 -68.26
N LYS A 165 60.40 29.37 -68.70
CA LYS A 165 60.32 29.71 -70.13
C LYS A 165 61.68 29.65 -70.80
N GLU A 166 62.74 30.14 -70.15
CA GLU A 166 64.11 30.05 -70.65
C GLU A 166 64.59 28.60 -70.74
N ALA A 167 64.33 27.78 -69.71
CA ALA A 167 64.63 26.35 -69.76
C ALA A 167 63.87 25.64 -70.90
N LEU A 168 62.60 26.02 -71.13
CA LEU A 168 61.77 25.48 -72.20
C LEU A 168 62.29 25.91 -73.59
N ALA A 169 62.71 27.16 -73.77
CA ALA A 169 63.32 27.65 -75.01
C ALA A 169 64.62 26.90 -75.36
N ILE A 170 65.47 26.67 -74.35
CA ILE A 170 66.69 25.86 -74.48
C ILE A 170 66.35 24.41 -74.88
N LEU A 171 65.34 23.80 -74.25
CA LEU A 171 64.88 22.43 -74.55
C LEU A 171 64.25 22.32 -75.94
N ASN A 172 63.56 23.37 -76.41
CA ASN A 172 62.97 23.44 -77.74
C ASN A 172 63.97 23.86 -78.83
N GLN A 173 65.26 24.04 -78.49
CA GLN A 173 66.32 24.45 -79.40
C GLN A 173 66.06 25.83 -80.07
N GLU A 174 65.24 26.68 -79.47
CA GLU A 174 64.94 28.02 -80.01
C GLU A 174 66.16 28.98 -79.92
N ASP A 175 67.17 28.64 -79.10
CA ASP A 175 68.44 29.38 -78.95
C ASP A 175 69.64 28.75 -79.72
N LEU A 176 69.42 27.73 -80.54
CA LEU A 176 70.46 27.06 -81.35
C LEU A 176 70.36 27.32 -82.86
N ALA A 177 69.67 28.40 -83.28
CA ALA A 177 69.61 28.87 -84.66
C ALA A 177 69.85 30.38 -84.78
#